data_AF-A0A3P7U868-F1
#
_entry.id   AF-A0A3P7U868-F1
#
_cell.length_a   1.000
_cell.length_b   1.000
_cell.length_c   1.000
_cell.angle_alpha   90.00
_cell.angle_beta   90.00
_cell.angle_gamma   90.00
#
_symmetry.space_group_name_H-M   'P 1'
#
loop_
_entity.id
_entity.type
_entity.pdbx_description
1 polymer ?
#
loop_
_entity_poly.entity_id
_entity_poly.type
_entity_poly.pdbx_seq_one_letter_code
_entity_poly.pdbx_strand_id
1 'polypeptide(L)'
;MLTSTKYIPSYVLQPIETATDAEKQQFVDLVNKFHSGELPKVANAQEFVQLIQKEAPLLAAKAQSIYNTYNEKVAQLNEQARNFVKKWEAKWFAAIDTTDREAMLKNMMTLTKEFFADADSLTPETWASLQQQFPEQVKAWNECPQLKALRAFMQNLPADGDLTKDPEALQKLMEIGLNKLMTTETKS
;
A
#
# COMPACT_ATOMS: atom_id res chain seq x y z
N MET A 1 4.23 0.05 20.91
CA MET A 1 4.04 -1.14 20.05
C MET A 1 3.02 -0.82 18.97
N LEU A 2 3.43 -0.84 17.69
CA LEU A 2 2.51 -0.67 16.57
C LEU A 2 1.50 -1.81 16.56
N THR A 3 0.24 -1.53 16.86
CA THR A 3 -0.87 -2.52 16.92
C THR A 3 -1.23 -3.12 15.55
N SER A 4 -0.51 -2.77 14.48
CA SER A 4 -0.81 -3.09 13.07
C SER A 4 0.06 -4.19 12.45
N THR A 5 1.15 -4.63 13.10
CA THR A 5 2.09 -5.60 12.50
C THR A 5 1.46 -6.97 12.21
N LYS A 6 0.45 -7.36 12.99
CA LYS A 6 -0.30 -8.63 12.80
C LYS A 6 -1.06 -8.75 11.47
N TYR A 7 -1.16 -7.65 10.72
CA TYR A 7 -1.84 -7.59 9.42
C TYR A 7 -0.88 -7.41 8.24
N ILE A 8 0.43 -7.28 8.52
CA ILE A 8 1.46 -7.18 7.49
C ILE A 8 2.01 -8.60 7.27
N PRO A 9 2.06 -9.11 6.04
CA PRO A 9 2.68 -10.40 5.77
C PRO A 9 4.12 -10.46 6.25
N SER A 10 4.52 -11.58 6.84
CA SER A 10 5.87 -11.78 7.36
C SER A 10 6.94 -11.56 6.30
N TYR A 11 6.70 -11.99 5.06
CA TYR A 11 7.63 -11.81 3.94
C TYR A 11 7.89 -10.33 3.59
N VAL A 12 7.03 -9.41 4.03
CA VAL A 12 7.20 -7.95 3.93
C VAL A 12 7.76 -7.37 5.23
N LEU A 13 7.19 -7.77 6.37
CA LEU A 13 7.54 -7.21 7.68
C LEU A 13 8.97 -7.57 8.11
N GLN A 14 9.38 -8.83 7.93
CA GLN A 14 10.68 -9.31 8.38
C GLN A 14 11.84 -8.58 7.69
N PRO A 15 11.85 -8.36 6.36
CA PRO A 15 12.86 -7.50 5.73
C PRO A 15 12.97 -6.10 6.35
N ILE A 16 11.85 -5.49 6.76
CA ILE A 16 11.78 -4.17 7.40
C ILE A 16 12.37 -4.21 8.82
N GLU A 17 11.93 -5.16 9.64
CA GLU A 17 12.37 -5.30 11.03
C GLU A 17 13.87 -5.66 11.14
N THR A 18 14.39 -6.37 10.15
CA THR A 18 15.80 -6.79 10.09
C THR A 18 16.68 -5.84 9.27
N ALA A 19 16.15 -4.69 8.85
CA ALA A 19 16.93 -3.69 8.13
C ALA A 19 17.94 -3.01 9.07
N THR A 20 19.19 -2.95 8.63
CA THR A 20 20.26 -2.16 9.23
C THR A 20 20.00 -0.66 9.05
N ASP A 21 20.68 0.19 9.81
CA ASP A 21 20.50 1.64 9.69
C ASP A 21 20.98 2.18 8.33
N ALA A 22 22.00 1.55 7.72
CA ALA A 22 22.43 1.88 6.37
C ALA A 22 21.36 1.53 5.31
N GLU A 23 20.71 0.38 5.45
CA GLU A 23 19.59 -0.01 4.59
C GLU A 23 18.40 0.95 4.74
N LYS A 24 18.06 1.33 5.99
CA LYS A 24 17.00 2.32 6.25
C LYS A 24 17.33 3.66 5.61
N GLN A 25 18.59 4.12 5.71
CA GLN A 25 19.01 5.38 5.09
C GLN A 25 18.87 5.31 3.56
N GLN A 26 19.31 4.23 2.91
CA GLN A 26 19.11 4.07 1.46
C GLN A 26 17.64 4.04 1.06
N PHE A 27 16.77 3.46 1.89
CA PHE A 27 15.33 3.48 1.63
C PHE A 27 14.78 4.90 1.69
N VAL A 28 15.15 5.67 2.71
CA VAL A 28 14.74 7.08 2.85
C VAL A 28 15.25 7.92 1.66
N ASP A 29 16.51 7.77 1.28
CA ASP A 29 17.11 8.50 0.16
C ASP A 29 16.42 8.15 -1.16
N LEU A 30 16.13 6.87 -1.40
CA LEU A 30 15.40 6.41 -2.57
C LEU A 30 14.01 7.05 -2.65
N VAL A 31 13.23 6.97 -1.57
CA VAL A 31 11.86 7.51 -1.51
C VAL A 31 11.86 9.03 -1.71
N ASN A 32 12.82 9.74 -1.10
CA ASN A 32 12.97 11.18 -1.29
C ASN A 32 13.26 11.54 -2.75
N LYS A 33 14.22 10.87 -3.39
CA LYS A 33 14.56 11.09 -4.80
C LYS A 33 13.42 10.70 -5.75
N PHE A 34 12.68 9.65 -5.41
CA PHE A 34 11.51 9.24 -6.17
C PHE A 34 10.42 10.32 -6.14
N HIS A 35 10.08 10.85 -4.96
CA HIS A 35 9.07 11.89 -4.81
C HIS A 35 9.52 13.29 -5.25
N SER A 36 10.83 13.57 -5.29
CA SER A 36 11.36 14.81 -5.86
C SER A 36 11.39 14.80 -7.39
N GLY A 37 11.16 13.65 -8.03
CA GLY A 37 11.23 13.49 -9.47
C GLY A 37 12.65 13.32 -10.02
N GLU A 38 13.63 13.09 -9.14
CA GLU A 38 15.02 12.81 -9.55
C GLU A 38 15.19 11.41 -10.14
N LEU A 39 14.27 10.49 -9.86
CA LEU A 39 14.26 9.13 -10.37
C LEU A 39 13.19 8.92 -11.45
N PRO A 40 13.41 7.97 -12.37
CA PRO A 40 12.38 7.63 -13.34
C PRO A 40 11.15 7.07 -12.64
N LYS A 41 10.00 7.39 -13.26
CA LYS A 41 8.71 6.79 -12.92
C LYS A 41 8.75 5.28 -13.18
N VAL A 42 7.96 4.54 -12.40
CA VAL A 42 7.85 3.07 -12.52
C VAL A 42 6.39 2.69 -12.70
N ALA A 43 6.11 1.79 -13.63
CA ALA A 43 4.75 1.38 -14.00
C ALA A 43 4.27 0.12 -13.27
N ASN A 44 5.18 -0.62 -12.64
CA ASN A 44 4.89 -1.90 -12.00
C ASN A 44 5.96 -2.28 -10.95
N ALA A 45 5.68 -3.34 -10.19
CA ALA A 45 6.57 -3.79 -9.12
C ALA A 45 7.93 -4.29 -9.64
N GLN A 46 8.01 -4.82 -10.85
CA GLN A 46 9.28 -5.27 -11.44
C GLN A 46 10.22 -4.08 -11.69
N GLU A 47 9.71 -3.04 -12.32
CA GLU A 47 10.45 -1.79 -12.56
C GLU A 47 10.86 -1.14 -11.25
N PHE A 48 10.01 -1.18 -10.23
CA PHE A 48 10.36 -0.65 -8.92
C PHE A 48 11.49 -1.43 -8.25
N VAL A 49 11.50 -2.77 -8.35
CA VAL A 49 12.62 -3.59 -7.85
C VAL A 49 13.90 -3.30 -8.62
N GLN A 50 13.83 -3.12 -9.94
CA GLN A 50 14.99 -2.73 -10.75
C GLN A 50 15.54 -1.36 -10.35
N LEU A 51 14.64 -0.41 -10.03
CA LEU A 51 15.03 0.90 -9.51
C LEU A 51 15.73 0.77 -8.15
N ILE A 52 15.19 -0.03 -7.23
CA ILE A 52 15.82 -0.31 -5.93
C ILE A 52 17.21 -0.92 -6.12
N GLN A 53 17.36 -1.89 -7.02
CA GLN A 53 18.65 -2.51 -7.30
C GLN A 53 19.71 -1.50 -7.75
N LYS A 54 19.29 -0.50 -8.54
CA LYS A 54 20.18 0.54 -9.05
C LYS A 54 20.50 1.62 -8.01
N GLU A 55 19.49 2.13 -7.33
CA GLU A 55 19.59 3.36 -6.51
C GLU A 55 19.78 3.07 -5.01
N ALA A 56 19.42 1.86 -4.55
CA ALA A 56 19.52 1.42 -3.16
C ALA A 56 20.04 -0.03 -3.09
N PRO A 57 21.28 -0.30 -3.53
CA PRO A 57 21.79 -1.66 -3.71
C PRO A 57 21.82 -2.50 -2.43
N LEU A 58 21.90 -1.90 -1.23
CA LEU A 58 21.83 -2.66 0.03
C LEU A 58 20.45 -3.30 0.22
N LEU A 59 19.40 -2.71 -0.35
CA LEU A 59 18.02 -3.23 -0.29
C LEU A 59 17.71 -4.25 -1.38
N ALA A 60 18.56 -4.38 -2.40
CA ALA A 60 18.30 -5.16 -3.61
C ALA A 60 17.82 -6.59 -3.31
N ALA A 61 18.55 -7.29 -2.43
CA ALA A 61 18.22 -8.68 -2.09
C ALA A 61 16.88 -8.80 -1.35
N LYS A 62 16.59 -7.88 -0.42
CA LYS A 62 15.33 -7.84 0.33
C LYS A 62 14.15 -7.52 -0.60
N ALA A 63 14.30 -6.51 -1.46
CA ALA A 63 13.28 -6.12 -2.42
C ALA A 63 12.97 -7.26 -3.42
N GLN A 64 14.01 -7.92 -3.94
CA GLN A 64 13.84 -9.06 -4.83
C GLN A 64 13.14 -10.24 -4.13
N SER A 65 13.49 -10.54 -2.87
CA SER A 65 12.84 -11.60 -2.09
C SER A 65 11.35 -11.34 -1.88
N ILE A 66 10.98 -10.09 -1.54
CA ILE A 66 9.58 -9.67 -1.39
C ILE A 66 8.83 -9.88 -2.72
N TYR A 67 9.41 -9.39 -3.81
CA TYR A 67 8.81 -9.47 -5.15
C TYR A 67 8.62 -10.91 -5.64
N ASN A 68 9.63 -11.76 -5.46
CA ASN A 68 9.53 -13.17 -5.82
C ASN A 68 8.40 -13.88 -5.05
N THR A 69 8.36 -13.70 -3.72
CA THR A 69 7.33 -14.30 -2.87
C THR A 69 5.93 -13.79 -3.26
N TYR A 70 5.79 -12.49 -3.55
CA TYR A 70 4.54 -11.91 -4.03
C TYR A 70 4.09 -12.58 -5.34
N ASN A 71 4.98 -12.68 -6.33
CA ASN A 71 4.64 -13.29 -7.62
C ASN A 71 4.29 -14.77 -7.49
N GLU A 72 4.99 -15.53 -6.64
CA GLU A 72 4.66 -16.93 -6.36
C GLU A 72 3.24 -17.07 -5.80
N LYS A 73 2.86 -16.22 -4.84
CA LYS A 73 1.51 -16.20 -4.26
C LYS A 73 0.45 -15.79 -5.28
N VAL A 74 0.71 -14.75 -6.08
CA VAL A 74 -0.20 -14.33 -7.16
C VAL A 74 -0.35 -15.43 -8.20
N ALA A 75 0.71 -16.18 -8.48
CA ALA A 75 0.68 -17.29 -9.43
C ALA A 75 -0.27 -18.42 -9.02
N GLN A 76 -0.56 -18.56 -7.72
CA GLN A 76 -1.44 -19.59 -7.16
C GLN A 76 -2.90 -19.15 -6.99
N LEU A 77 -3.22 -17.88 -7.26
CA LEU A 77 -4.60 -17.40 -7.21
C LEU A 77 -5.45 -17.99 -8.34
N ASN A 78 -6.75 -18.21 -8.09
CA ASN A 78 -7.71 -18.39 -9.19
C ASN A 78 -7.76 -17.14 -10.10
N GLU A 79 -8.33 -17.29 -11.29
CA GLU A 79 -8.33 -16.24 -12.31
C GLU A 79 -8.94 -14.92 -11.82
N GLN A 80 -10.12 -15.00 -11.17
CA GLN A 80 -10.82 -13.81 -10.68
C GLN A 80 -10.00 -13.06 -9.61
N ALA A 81 -9.41 -13.77 -8.65
CA ALA A 81 -8.56 -13.15 -7.62
C ALA A 81 -7.29 -12.54 -8.22
N ARG A 82 -6.67 -13.23 -9.18
CA ARG A 82 -5.47 -12.74 -9.87
C ARG A 82 -5.75 -11.45 -10.64
N ASN A 83 -6.86 -11.42 -11.38
CA ASN A 83 -7.29 -10.23 -12.12
C ASN A 83 -7.58 -9.06 -11.16
N PHE A 84 -8.21 -9.33 -10.02
CA PHE A 84 -8.42 -8.32 -8.99
C PHE A 84 -7.08 -7.75 -8.48
N VAL A 85 -6.13 -8.60 -8.06
CA VAL A 85 -4.83 -8.16 -7.55
C VAL A 85 -4.04 -7.37 -8.61
N LYS A 86 -3.99 -7.87 -9.86
CA LYS A 86 -3.27 -7.19 -10.95
C LYS A 86 -3.89 -5.86 -11.36
N LYS A 87 -5.22 -5.75 -11.36
CA LYS A 87 -5.94 -4.48 -11.58
C LYS A 87 -5.51 -3.44 -10.53
N TRP A 88 -5.47 -3.83 -9.27
CA TRP A 88 -5.16 -2.91 -8.18
C TRP A 88 -3.67 -2.58 -8.08
N GLU A 89 -2.78 -3.52 -8.41
CA GLU A 89 -1.36 -3.24 -8.58
C GLU A 89 -1.14 -2.15 -9.63
N ALA A 90 -1.73 -2.30 -10.83
CA ALA A 90 -1.59 -1.32 -11.91
C ALA A 90 -2.17 0.05 -11.53
N LYS A 91 -3.35 0.09 -10.90
CA LYS A 91 -3.95 1.34 -10.42
C LYS A 91 -3.09 2.04 -9.37
N TRP A 92 -2.47 1.29 -8.46
CA TRP A 92 -1.61 1.85 -7.43
C TRP A 92 -0.38 2.54 -8.03
N PHE A 93 0.30 1.89 -8.97
CA PHE A 93 1.45 2.49 -9.67
C PHE A 93 1.05 3.74 -10.46
N ALA A 94 -0.12 3.73 -11.12
CA ALA A 94 -0.62 4.91 -11.81
C ALA A 94 -0.97 6.07 -10.85
N ALA A 95 -1.48 5.77 -9.66
CA ALA A 95 -1.87 6.80 -8.68
C ALA A 95 -0.67 7.53 -8.08
N ILE A 96 0.46 6.84 -7.90
CA ILE A 96 1.72 7.41 -7.38
C ILE A 96 2.58 8.03 -8.49
N ASP A 97 2.14 7.99 -9.75
CA ASP A 97 2.87 8.48 -10.92
C ASP A 97 2.83 10.02 -11.06
N THR A 98 3.07 10.74 -9.98
CA THR A 98 3.06 12.21 -9.94
C THR A 98 3.98 12.77 -8.86
N THR A 99 4.64 13.89 -9.16
CA THR A 99 5.40 14.68 -8.18
C THR A 99 4.53 15.70 -7.44
N ASP A 100 3.31 15.93 -7.92
CA ASP A 100 2.33 16.79 -7.26
C ASP A 100 1.66 16.01 -6.11
N ARG A 101 1.95 16.43 -4.87
CA ARG A 101 1.45 15.79 -3.65
C ARG A 101 -0.06 15.91 -3.48
N GLU A 102 -0.66 17.00 -3.94
CA GLU A 102 -2.12 17.18 -3.86
C GLU A 102 -2.81 16.25 -4.87
N ALA A 103 -2.29 16.21 -6.10
CA ALA A 103 -2.76 15.26 -7.11
C ALA A 103 -2.58 13.79 -6.67
N MET A 104 -1.44 13.46 -6.06
CA MET A 104 -1.17 12.12 -5.51
C MET A 104 -2.21 11.77 -4.44
N LEU A 105 -2.46 12.66 -3.48
CA LEU A 105 -3.44 12.46 -2.42
C LEU A 105 -4.84 12.23 -3.02
N LYS A 106 -5.25 13.07 -3.98
CA LYS A 106 -6.51 12.93 -4.71
C LYS A 106 -6.64 11.57 -5.41
N ASN A 107 -5.61 11.16 -6.14
CA ASN A 107 -5.57 9.87 -6.82
C ASN A 107 -5.69 8.71 -5.83
N MET A 108 -4.96 8.75 -4.71
CA MET A 108 -4.99 7.71 -3.68
C MET A 108 -6.35 7.61 -2.98
N MET A 109 -7.04 8.74 -2.77
CA MET A 109 -8.38 8.75 -2.19
C MET A 109 -9.40 8.13 -3.15
N THR A 110 -9.40 8.54 -4.43
CA THR A 110 -10.25 7.94 -5.46
C THR A 110 -9.99 6.43 -5.59
N LEU A 111 -8.72 6.04 -5.66
CA LEU A 111 -8.28 4.66 -5.72
C LEU A 111 -8.80 3.84 -4.54
N THR A 112 -8.71 4.37 -3.32
CA THR A 112 -9.17 3.69 -2.10
C THR A 112 -10.68 3.47 -2.11
N LYS A 113 -11.47 4.46 -2.57
CA LYS A 113 -12.93 4.36 -2.68
C LYS A 113 -13.34 3.27 -3.69
N GLU A 114 -12.73 3.30 -4.87
CA GLU A 114 -12.97 2.30 -5.89
C GLU A 114 -12.51 0.90 -5.43
N PHE A 115 -11.42 0.80 -4.66
CA PHE A 115 -10.94 -0.46 -4.09
C PHE A 115 -11.98 -1.11 -3.19
N PHE A 116 -12.59 -0.33 -2.30
CA PHE A 116 -13.63 -0.86 -1.42
C PHE A 116 -14.87 -1.30 -2.20
N ALA A 117 -15.30 -0.52 -3.20
CA ALA A 117 -16.44 -0.89 -4.03
C ALA A 117 -16.20 -2.22 -4.79
N ASP A 118 -15.04 -2.37 -5.42
CA ASP A 118 -14.71 -3.61 -6.14
C ASP A 118 -14.54 -4.79 -5.19
N ALA A 119 -13.88 -4.61 -4.05
CA ALA A 119 -13.69 -5.67 -3.06
C ALA A 119 -15.02 -6.21 -2.51
N ASP A 120 -16.03 -5.34 -2.37
CA ASP A 120 -17.38 -5.71 -1.95
C ASP A 120 -18.14 -6.54 -2.98
N SER A 121 -17.74 -6.46 -4.24
CA SER A 121 -18.33 -7.23 -5.35
C SER A 121 -17.71 -8.61 -5.54
N LEU A 122 -16.66 -8.95 -4.78
CA LEU A 122 -15.95 -10.22 -4.93
C LEU A 122 -16.80 -11.40 -4.45
N THR A 123 -16.71 -12.50 -5.18
CA THR A 123 -17.40 -13.74 -4.85
C THR A 123 -16.76 -14.45 -3.64
N PRO A 124 -17.49 -15.31 -2.92
CA PRO A 124 -16.91 -16.12 -1.84
C PRO A 124 -15.72 -16.96 -2.29
N GLU A 125 -15.75 -17.49 -3.51
CA GLU A 125 -14.64 -18.25 -4.09
C GLU A 125 -13.39 -17.39 -4.28
N THR A 126 -13.57 -16.15 -4.75
CA THR A 126 -12.47 -15.19 -4.89
C THR A 126 -11.87 -14.84 -3.54
N TRP A 127 -12.70 -14.60 -2.52
CA TRP A 127 -12.23 -14.36 -1.15
C TRP A 127 -11.49 -15.57 -0.57
N ALA A 128 -11.94 -16.80 -0.84
CA ALA A 128 -11.26 -18.01 -0.39
C ALA A 128 -9.87 -18.16 -1.03
N SER A 129 -9.76 -17.91 -2.34
CA SER A 129 -8.49 -17.88 -3.08
C SER A 129 -7.52 -16.82 -2.50
N LEU A 130 -8.02 -15.61 -2.23
CA LEU A 130 -7.25 -14.55 -1.57
C LEU A 130 -6.84 -14.93 -0.15
N GLN A 131 -7.71 -15.53 0.65
CA GLN A 131 -7.42 -15.94 2.03
C GLN A 131 -6.34 -17.03 2.09
N GLN A 132 -6.31 -17.92 1.10
CA GLN A 132 -5.30 -18.97 1.02
C GLN A 132 -3.90 -18.40 0.75
N GLN A 133 -3.79 -17.40 -0.14
CA GLN A 133 -2.50 -16.86 -0.57
C GLN A 133 -2.04 -15.64 0.23
N PHE A 134 -2.99 -14.83 0.70
CA PHE A 134 -2.82 -13.56 1.41
C PHE A 134 -3.64 -13.51 2.70
N PRO A 135 -3.42 -14.46 3.64
CA PRO A 135 -4.26 -14.60 4.82
C PRO A 135 -4.23 -13.38 5.73
N GLU A 136 -3.10 -12.68 5.85
CA GLU A 136 -2.97 -11.49 6.68
C GLU A 136 -3.80 -10.31 6.15
N GLN A 137 -3.85 -10.14 4.82
CA GLN A 137 -4.64 -9.09 4.18
C GLN A 137 -6.15 -9.36 4.32
N VAL A 138 -6.59 -10.61 4.10
CA VAL A 138 -8.01 -10.95 4.28
C VAL A 138 -8.40 -10.86 5.76
N LYS A 139 -7.49 -11.22 6.67
CA LYS A 139 -7.68 -10.97 8.10
C LYS A 139 -7.79 -9.47 8.42
N ALA A 140 -6.96 -8.63 7.81
CA ALA A 140 -7.09 -7.17 7.94
C ALA A 140 -8.45 -6.70 7.46
N TRP A 141 -8.88 -7.15 6.28
CA TRP A 141 -10.19 -6.83 5.72
C TRP A 141 -11.33 -7.15 6.70
N ASN A 142 -11.28 -8.32 7.33
CA ASN A 142 -12.34 -8.81 8.20
C ASN A 142 -12.29 -8.25 9.63
N GLU A 143 -11.11 -7.92 10.15
CA GLU A 143 -10.92 -7.68 11.58
C GLU A 143 -10.33 -6.30 11.92
N CYS A 144 -9.58 -5.67 11.01
CA CYS A 144 -8.82 -4.46 11.32
C CYS A 144 -9.77 -3.26 11.58
N PRO A 145 -9.86 -2.74 12.81
CA PRO A 145 -10.78 -1.64 13.12
C PRO A 145 -10.49 -0.38 12.30
N GLN A 146 -9.21 -0.09 12.05
CA GLN A 146 -8.79 1.06 11.24
C GLN A 146 -9.22 0.92 9.79
N LEU A 147 -9.08 -0.27 9.20
CA LEU A 147 -9.51 -0.52 7.83
C LEU A 147 -11.03 -0.44 7.70
N LYS A 148 -11.77 -0.95 8.69
CA LYS A 148 -13.24 -0.81 8.75
C LYS A 148 -13.67 0.65 8.88
N ALA A 149 -13.00 1.42 9.75
CA ALA A 149 -13.27 2.85 9.90
C ALA A 149 -12.97 3.63 8.61
N LEU A 150 -11.85 3.33 7.94
CA LEU A 150 -11.50 3.92 6.66
C LEU A 150 -12.54 3.58 5.58
N ARG A 151 -12.94 2.31 5.48
CA ARG A 151 -13.97 1.88 4.52
C ARG A 151 -15.30 2.59 4.76
N ALA A 152 -15.77 2.62 6.00
CA ALA A 152 -17.00 3.32 6.36
C ALA A 152 -16.92 4.83 6.06
N PHE A 153 -15.77 5.46 6.31
CA PHE A 153 -15.55 6.86 5.95
C PHE A 153 -15.63 7.06 4.43
N MET A 154 -14.86 6.29 3.66
CA MET A 154 -14.76 6.45 2.20
C MET A 154 -16.07 6.15 1.47
N GLN A 155 -16.88 5.21 1.98
CA GLN A 155 -18.20 4.89 1.42
C GLN A 155 -19.24 6.00 1.67
N ASN A 156 -19.09 6.78 2.73
CA ASN A 156 -19.99 7.88 3.06
C ASN A 156 -19.61 9.21 2.39
N LEU A 157 -18.50 9.25 1.67
CA LEU A 157 -18.09 10.46 0.95
C LEU A 157 -18.91 10.64 -0.33
N PRO A 158 -19.23 11.89 -0.71
CA PRO A 158 -19.85 12.21 -1.99
C PRO A 158 -19.07 11.59 -3.17
N ALA A 159 -19.78 11.22 -4.25
CA ALA A 159 -19.16 10.61 -5.43
C ALA A 159 -18.13 11.54 -6.09
N ASP A 160 -18.35 12.85 -5.97
CA ASP A 160 -17.63 13.98 -6.56
C ASP A 160 -16.90 14.84 -5.51
N GLY A 161 -16.87 14.38 -4.25
CA GLY A 161 -16.25 15.11 -3.15
C GLY A 161 -14.74 15.24 -3.33
N ASP A 162 -14.26 16.46 -3.60
CA ASP A 162 -12.84 16.77 -3.61
C ASP A 162 -12.35 16.95 -2.17
N LEU A 163 -11.91 15.86 -1.55
CA LEU A 163 -11.44 15.83 -0.16
C LEU A 163 -10.28 16.80 0.12
N THR A 164 -9.51 17.21 -0.90
CA THR A 164 -8.47 18.24 -0.73
C THR A 164 -9.07 19.62 -0.45
N LYS A 165 -10.37 19.80 -0.73
CA LYS A 165 -11.15 21.02 -0.50
C LYS A 165 -12.08 20.92 0.71
N ASP A 166 -12.04 19.80 1.44
CA ASP A 166 -12.80 19.57 2.67
C ASP A 166 -11.81 19.31 3.83
N PRO A 167 -11.35 20.37 4.53
CA PRO A 167 -10.36 20.25 5.59
C PRO A 167 -10.82 19.34 6.74
N GLU A 168 -12.11 19.28 7.04
CA GLU A 168 -12.65 18.44 8.12
C GLU A 168 -12.61 16.96 7.72
N ALA A 169 -13.02 16.64 6.49
CA ALA A 169 -12.93 15.29 5.96
C ALA A 169 -11.46 14.84 5.82
N LEU A 170 -10.55 15.74 5.41
CA LEU A 170 -9.12 15.47 5.36
C LEU A 170 -8.55 15.21 6.75
N GLN A 171 -8.90 16.02 7.75
CA GLN A 171 -8.47 15.80 9.14
C GLN A 171 -8.96 14.44 9.67
N LYS A 172 -10.22 14.10 9.42
CA LYS A 172 -10.80 12.82 9.81
C LYS A 172 -10.10 11.64 9.12
N LEU A 173 -9.74 11.78 7.84
CA LEU A 173 -8.93 10.79 7.13
C LEU A 173 -7.54 10.61 7.77
N MET A 174 -6.87 11.70 8.14
CA MET A 174 -5.59 11.67 8.85
C MET A 174 -5.70 10.98 10.22
N GLU A 175 -6.77 11.23 10.98
CA GLU A 175 -7.05 10.60 12.26
C GLU A 175 -7.30 9.08 12.13
N ILE A 176 -8.01 8.67 11.08
CA ILE A 176 -8.31 7.26 10.80
C ILE A 176 -7.05 6.51 10.31
N GLY A 177 -6.27 7.12 9.41
CA GLY A 177 -5.24 6.41 8.63
C GLY A 177 -3.79 6.69 9.01
N LEU A 178 -3.45 7.90 9.47
CA LEU A 178 -2.04 8.35 9.54
C LEU A 178 -1.56 8.74 10.94
N ASN A 179 -2.45 9.13 11.87
CA ASN A 179 -2.01 9.55 13.20
C ASN A 179 -1.26 8.46 13.98
N LYS A 180 -1.48 7.16 13.72
CA LYS A 180 -0.68 6.08 14.35
C LYS A 180 0.54 5.63 13.55
N LEU A 181 0.65 6.00 12.27
CA LEU A 181 1.82 5.72 11.42
C LEU A 181 2.83 6.88 11.46
N MET A 182 2.35 8.11 11.71
CA MET A 182 3.15 9.35 11.76
C MET A 182 3.50 9.78 13.19
N THR A 183 2.82 9.28 14.23
CA THR A 183 3.36 9.37 15.61
C THR A 183 4.53 8.40 15.73
N THR A 184 5.68 8.81 15.19
CA THR A 184 6.92 8.54 15.91
C THR A 184 6.73 9.15 17.29
N GLU A 185 6.95 8.34 18.33
CA GLU A 185 7.12 8.88 19.66
C GLU A 185 8.22 9.94 19.56
N THR A 186 7.85 11.22 19.53
CA THR A 186 8.71 12.29 20.01
C THR A 186 8.89 11.97 21.49
N LYS A 187 9.89 11.13 21.78
CA LYS A 187 10.41 10.98 23.12
C LYS A 187 10.93 12.36 23.51
N SER A 188 10.15 13.01 24.36
CA SER A 188 10.59 14.09 25.26
C SER A 188 11.84 13.68 26.01
#